data_AF-A0A7J4TKH6-F1
#
_entry.id   AF-A0A7J4TKH6-F1
#
_cell.length_a   1.000
_cell.length_b   1.000
_cell.length_c   1.000
_cell.angle_alpha   90.00
_cell.angle_beta   90.00
_cell.angle_gamma   90.00
#
_symmetry.space_group_name_H-M   'P 1'
#
loop_
_entity.id
_entity.type
_entity.pdbx_description
1 polymer ?
#
loop_
_entity_poly.entity_id
_entity_poly.type
_entity_poly.pdbx_seq_one_letter_code
_entity_poly.pdbx_strand_id
1 'polypeptide(L)' 'GAIERKDDKATINVALCKGCGTCVGACPSGAMDQQHFRTGQIFAQIEAALDSGK' A
#
# COMPACT_ATOMS: atom_id res chain seq x y z
N GLY A 1 5.22 1.71 -16.58
CA GLY A 1 4.46 1.95 -15.33
C GLY A 1 5.37 2.61 -14.31
N ALA A 2 4.87 3.03 -13.15
CA ALA A 2 5.66 3.77 -12.14
C ALA A 2 6.67 2.92 -11.33
N ILE A 3 6.74 1.60 -11.57
CA ILE A 3 7.60 0.67 -10.83
C ILE A 3 8.92 0.47 -11.58
N GLU A 4 10.03 0.63 -10.89
CA GLU A 4 11.39 0.51 -11.43
C GLU A 4 12.23 -0.46 -10.55
N ARG A 5 13.15 -1.23 -11.15
CA ARG A 5 14.09 -2.07 -10.41
C ARG A 5 15.40 -1.30 -10.21
N LYS A 6 15.87 -1.20 -8.96
CA LYS A 6 17.16 -0.59 -8.59
C LYS A 6 17.79 -1.36 -7.45
N ASP A 7 19.07 -1.74 -7.59
CA ASP A 7 19.84 -2.47 -6.58
C ASP A 7 19.10 -3.70 -6.04
N ASP A 8 18.57 -4.53 -6.96
CA ASP A 8 17.75 -5.73 -6.68
C ASP A 8 16.45 -5.49 -5.88
N LYS A 9 16.01 -4.25 -5.77
CA LYS A 9 14.76 -3.85 -5.11
C LYS A 9 13.80 -3.19 -6.10
N ALA A 10 12.51 -3.30 -5.81
CA ALA A 10 11.50 -2.50 -6.48
C ALA A 10 11.46 -1.09 -5.85
N THR A 11 11.40 -0.06 -6.69
CA THR A 11 11.31 1.34 -6.32
C THR A 11 10.18 2.01 -7.11
N ILE A 12 9.64 3.10 -6.58
CA ILE A 12 8.52 3.83 -7.21
C ILE A 12 9.02 5.19 -7.69
N ASN A 13 8.80 5.45 -8.98
CA ASN A 13 8.91 6.79 -9.54
C ASN A 13 7.65 7.58 -9.16
N VAL A 14 7.80 8.46 -8.17
CA VAL A 14 6.68 9.22 -7.60
C VAL A 14 6.03 10.14 -8.63
N ALA A 15 6.78 10.67 -9.60
CA ALA A 15 6.23 11.54 -10.64
C ALA A 15 5.26 10.82 -11.58
N LEU A 16 5.43 9.51 -11.76
CA LEU A 16 4.55 8.68 -12.59
C LEU A 16 3.45 7.97 -11.79
N CYS A 17 3.59 7.90 -10.46
CA CYS A 17 2.65 7.23 -9.58
C CYS A 17 1.29 7.96 -9.58
N LYS A 18 0.20 7.22 -9.80
CA LYS A 18 -1.18 7.74 -9.78
C LYS A 18 -1.94 7.38 -8.51
N GLY A 19 -1.31 6.68 -7.56
CA GLY A 19 -1.94 6.29 -6.30
C GLY A 19 -3.06 5.25 -6.43
N CYS A 20 -2.96 4.31 -7.37
CA CYS A 20 -3.98 3.25 -7.52
C CYS A 20 -3.88 2.09 -6.51
N GLY A 21 -2.76 1.97 -5.79
CA GLY A 21 -2.56 0.94 -4.76
C GLY A 21 -2.27 -0.48 -5.24
N THR A 22 -2.38 -0.77 -6.55
CA THR A 22 -2.22 -2.14 -7.08
C THR A 22 -0.87 -2.78 -6.73
N CYS A 23 0.23 -2.02 -6.78
CA CYS A 23 1.55 -2.55 -6.45
C CYS A 23 1.71 -2.88 -4.97
N VAL A 24 1.09 -2.09 -4.08
CA VAL A 24 1.10 -2.31 -2.63
C VAL A 24 0.29 -3.58 -2.31
N GLY A 25 -0.93 -3.68 -2.82
CA GLY A 25 -1.79 -4.84 -2.60
C GLY A 25 -1.25 -6.15 -3.19
N ALA A 26 -0.48 -6.08 -4.27
CA ALA A 26 0.13 -7.25 -4.90
C ALA A 26 1.48 -7.68 -4.27
N CYS A 27 2.08 -6.85 -3.40
CA CYS A 27 3.42 -7.13 -2.87
C CYS A 27 3.38 -8.25 -1.82
N PRO A 28 3.96 -9.44 -2.09
CA PRO A 28 3.87 -10.56 -1.15
C PRO A 28 4.70 -10.35 0.12
N SER A 29 5.71 -9.47 0.05
CA SER A 29 6.57 -9.15 1.20
C SER A 29 6.00 -8.06 2.11
N GLY A 30 4.96 -7.34 1.67
CA GLY A 30 4.45 -6.15 2.38
C GLY A 30 5.45 -4.98 2.46
N ALA A 31 6.49 -4.95 1.61
CA ALA A 31 7.57 -3.96 1.69
C ALA A 31 7.18 -2.54 1.25
N MET A 32 6.05 -2.38 0.56
CA MET A 32 5.56 -1.08 0.07
C MET A 32 4.29 -0.69 0.80
N ASP A 33 4.05 0.62 0.91
CA ASP A 33 2.87 1.17 1.55
C ASP A 33 2.33 2.34 0.72
N GLN A 34 1.00 2.55 0.77
CA GLN A 34 0.36 3.65 0.06
C GLN A 34 0.07 4.81 1.02
N GLN A 35 0.56 6.00 0.72
CA GLN A 35 0.25 7.19 1.53
C GLN A 35 -1.26 7.40 1.61
N HIS A 36 -1.76 7.68 2.82
CA HIS A 36 -3.18 7.84 3.17
C HIS A 36 -4.05 6.58 3.06
N PHE A 37 -3.52 5.46 2.57
CA PHE A 37 -4.21 4.17 2.48
C PHE A 37 -3.28 3.07 2.95
N ARG A 38 -2.61 3.31 4.08
CA ARG A 38 -1.61 2.38 4.57
C ARG A 38 -2.28 1.08 4.98
N THR A 39 -1.60 -0.05 4.84
CA THR A 39 -2.17 -1.36 5.22
C THR A 39 -2.74 -1.32 6.65
N GLY A 40 -1.99 -0.78 7.61
CA GLY A 40 -2.47 -0.63 8.99
C GLY A 40 -3.66 0.33 9.14
N GLN A 41 -3.75 1.39 8.32
CA GLN A 41 -4.90 2.30 8.33
C GLN A 41 -6.16 1.59 7.81
N ILE A 42 -6.04 0.81 6.73
CA ILE A 42 -7.15 0.06 6.15
C ILE A 42 -7.63 -1.02 7.14
N PHE A 43 -6.72 -1.76 7.77
CA PHE A 43 -7.12 -2.75 8.78
C PHE A 43 -7.79 -2.11 9.99
N ALA A 44 -7.27 -0.99 10.50
CA ALA A 44 -7.94 -0.25 11.57
C ALA A 44 -9.35 0.21 11.19
N GLN A 45 -9.55 0.62 9.92
CA GLN A 45 -10.89 0.96 9.41
C GLN A 45 -11.81 -0.28 9.35
N ILE A 46 -11.30 -1.44 8.94
CA ILE A 46 -12.07 -2.70 8.92
C ILE A 46 -12.45 -3.12 10.34
N GLU A 47 -11.49 -3.11 11.26
CA GLU A 47 -11.71 -3.46 12.67
C GLU A 47 -12.77 -2.56 13.30
N ALA A 48 -12.65 -1.24 13.13
CA ALA A 48 -13.64 -0.30 13.64
C ALA A 48 -15.04 -0.49 13.02
N ALA A 49 -15.12 -0.90 11.74
CA ALA A 49 -16.40 -1.18 11.08
C ALA A 49 -17.05 -2.48 11.54
N LEU A 50 -16.26 -3.43 12.03
CA LEU A 50 -16.72 -4.74 12.53
C LEU A 50 -16.87 -4.80 14.05
N ASP A 51 -16.36 -3.80 14.77
CA ASP A 51 -16.52 -3.70 16.21
C ASP A 51 -17.99 -3.40 16.55
N SER A 52 -18.67 -4.38 17.14
CA SER A 52 -20.10 -4.35 17.49
C SER A 52 -20.43 -3.41 18.66
N GLY A 53 -19.56 -2.46 18.98
CA GLY A 53 -19.80 -1.41 19.98
C GLY A 53 -19.85 -1.93 21.41
N LYS A 54 -18.72 -2.39 21.95
CA LYS A 54 -18.49 -2.34 23.40
C LYS A 54 -17.77 -1.05 23.78
#